data_AF-A0A442JFM7-F1
#
_entry.id   AF-A0A442JFM7-F1
#
_cell.length_a   1.000
_cell.length_b   1.000
_cell.length_c   1.000
_cell.angle_alpha   90.00
_cell.angle_beta   90.00
_cell.angle_gamma   90.00
#
_symmetry.space_group_name_H-M   'P 1'
#
loop_
_entity.id
_entity.type
_entity.pdbx_description
1 polymer ?
#
loop_
_entity_poly.entity_id
_entity_poly.type
_entity_poly.pdbx_seq_one_letter_code
_entity_poly.pdbx_strand_id
1 'polypeptide(L)'
;METAAPTDIGNGGKGKSTRQSNLSGITPQARWKEANPQAVWAHQALRSALNRGLVIQEPCEVCGALVAEAHHPDYDRPMDVRWFCRRHHKQEHRRLKCEAING
;
A
#
# COMPACT_ATOMS: atom_id res chain seq x y z
N MET A 1 -18.47 -31.33 56.82
CA MET A 1 -18.34 -29.94 56.34
C MET A 1 -17.18 -29.94 55.36
N GLU A 2 -17.27 -29.65 54.07
CA GLU A 2 -18.34 -29.47 53.08
C GLU A 2 -17.70 -29.85 51.73
N THR A 3 -18.49 -30.39 50.81
CA THR A 3 -18.08 -30.78 49.47
C THR A 3 -17.86 -29.55 48.59
N ALA A 4 -16.69 -29.40 47.96
CA ALA A 4 -16.48 -28.38 46.93
C ALA A 4 -16.74 -28.99 45.54
N ALA A 5 -17.81 -28.51 44.90
CA ALA A 5 -18.16 -28.80 43.51
C ALA A 5 -17.36 -27.91 42.53
N PRO A 6 -17.09 -28.37 41.29
CA PRO A 6 -16.50 -27.55 40.23
C PRO A 6 -17.56 -26.63 39.60
N THR A 7 -17.23 -25.36 39.40
CA THR A 7 -18.04 -24.45 38.56
C THR A 7 -17.36 -24.23 37.21
N ASP A 8 -18.01 -24.84 36.22
CA ASP A 8 -17.90 -24.58 34.79
C ASP A 8 -18.31 -23.13 34.50
N ILE A 9 -17.41 -22.34 33.91
CA ILE A 9 -17.75 -21.06 33.28
C ILE A 9 -17.35 -21.17 31.81
N GLY A 10 -18.27 -21.71 31.01
CA GLY A 10 -18.23 -21.64 29.56
C GLY A 10 -18.21 -20.18 29.08
N ASN A 11 -17.25 -19.86 28.21
CA ASN A 11 -17.20 -18.55 27.56
C ASN A 11 -17.92 -18.61 26.21
N GLY A 12 -19.04 -17.90 26.15
CA GLY A 12 -19.99 -17.84 25.05
C GLY A 12 -19.41 -17.40 23.71
N GLY A 13 -20.02 -17.92 22.66
CA GLY A 13 -19.60 -17.77 21.27
C GLY A 13 -19.48 -16.32 20.78
N LYS A 14 -18.42 -16.07 20.01
CA LYS A 14 -18.35 -14.92 19.12
C LYS A 14 -18.93 -15.33 17.77
N GLY A 15 -20.21 -15.02 17.57
CA GLY A 15 -20.85 -15.06 16.26
C GLY A 15 -20.02 -14.24 15.26
N LYS A 16 -19.49 -14.90 14.24
CA LYS A 16 -18.83 -14.22 13.13
C LYS A 16 -19.94 -13.58 12.29
N SER A 17 -20.09 -12.27 12.41
CA SER A 17 -20.90 -11.46 11.50
C SER A 17 -20.31 -11.60 10.09
N THR A 18 -20.87 -12.51 9.30
CA THR A 18 -20.54 -12.67 7.89
C THR A 18 -21.08 -11.45 7.16
N ARG A 19 -20.25 -10.40 7.02
CA ARG A 19 -20.54 -9.31 6.08
C ARG A 19 -20.57 -9.91 4.68
N GLN A 20 -21.76 -9.99 4.10
CA GLN A 20 -22.00 -10.45 2.75
C GLN A 20 -21.17 -9.60 1.79
N SER A 21 -20.13 -10.18 1.19
CA SER A 21 -19.30 -9.49 0.21
C SER A 21 -20.04 -9.38 -1.11
N ASN A 22 -20.26 -8.14 -1.56
CA ASN A 22 -20.85 -7.83 -2.86
C ASN A 22 -19.92 -8.35 -3.98
N LEU A 23 -20.31 -9.46 -4.61
CA LEU A 23 -19.60 -10.11 -5.72
C LEU A 23 -19.81 -9.29 -7.01
N SER A 24 -19.06 -8.21 -7.16
CA SER A 24 -18.76 -7.62 -8.48
C SER A 24 -17.26 -7.86 -8.70
N GLY A 25 -16.96 -8.90 -9.47
CA GLY A 25 -15.71 -9.69 -9.41
C GLY A 25 -14.39 -9.02 -9.79
N ILE A 26 -14.29 -7.68 -9.80
CA ILE A 26 -13.03 -6.98 -10.10
C ILE A 26 -12.80 -5.86 -9.10
N THR A 27 -11.73 -6.02 -8.30
CA THR A 27 -11.31 -5.00 -7.32
C THR A 27 -10.87 -3.72 -8.03
N PRO A 28 -11.00 -2.53 -7.40
CA PRO A 28 -10.48 -1.29 -7.96
C PRO A 28 -8.99 -1.37 -8.34
N GLN A 29 -8.21 -2.14 -7.57
CA GLN A 29 -6.79 -2.38 -7.84
C GLN A 29 -6.59 -3.19 -9.13
N ALA A 30 -7.43 -4.20 -9.39
CA ALA A 30 -7.38 -4.97 -10.62
C ALA A 30 -7.73 -4.10 -11.84
N ARG A 31 -8.78 -3.27 -11.75
CA ARG A 31 -9.13 -2.30 -12.79
C ARG A 31 -8.00 -1.30 -13.08
N TRP A 32 -7.35 -0.78 -12.04
CA TRP A 32 -6.22 0.15 -12.22
C TRP A 32 -5.04 -0.53 -12.92
N LYS A 33 -4.71 -1.78 -12.54
CA LYS A 33 -3.61 -2.52 -13.18
C LYS A 33 -3.87 -2.74 -14.67
N GLU A 34 -5.09 -3.12 -15.03
CA GLU A 34 -5.49 -3.34 -16.42
C GLU A 34 -5.43 -2.04 -17.24
N ALA A 35 -5.88 -0.92 -16.67
CA ALA A 35 -5.86 0.38 -17.33
C ALA A 35 -4.47 1.04 -17.37
N ASN A 36 -3.50 0.59 -16.56
CA ASN A 36 -2.18 1.24 -16.43
C ASN A 36 -1.02 0.24 -16.59
N PRO A 37 -0.89 -0.44 -17.73
CA PRO A 37 0.12 -1.47 -17.94
C PRO A 37 1.56 -0.93 -17.82
N GLN A 38 1.82 0.30 -18.27
CA GLN A 38 3.13 0.96 -18.15
C GLN A 38 3.52 1.20 -16.69
N ALA A 39 2.60 1.72 -15.87
CA ALA A 39 2.85 1.92 -14.45
C ALA A 39 3.09 0.59 -13.73
N VAL A 40 2.34 -0.45 -14.09
CA VAL A 40 2.55 -1.80 -13.59
C VAL A 40 3.93 -2.34 -13.95
N TRP A 41 4.36 -2.18 -15.21
CA TRP A 41 5.69 -2.55 -15.66
C TRP A 41 6.78 -1.79 -14.88
N ALA A 42 6.63 -0.48 -14.72
CA ALA A 42 7.60 0.35 -14.03
C ALA A 42 7.79 -0.06 -12.56
N HIS A 43 6.69 -0.34 -11.85
CA HIS A 43 6.75 -0.86 -10.49
C HIS A 43 7.45 -2.23 -10.40
N GLN A 44 7.22 -3.12 -11.37
CA GLN A 44 7.90 -4.42 -11.43
C GLN A 44 9.39 -4.28 -11.74
N ALA A 45 9.75 -3.38 -12.66
CA ALA A 45 11.13 -3.09 -13.02
C ALA A 45 11.92 -2.52 -11.82
N LEU A 46 11.34 -1.54 -11.10
CA LEU A 46 11.94 -1.01 -9.89
C LEU A 46 12.14 -2.09 -8.82
N ARG A 47 11.12 -2.94 -8.59
CA ARG A 47 11.22 -4.04 -7.62
C ARG A 47 12.35 -5.00 -7.98
N SER A 48 12.50 -5.34 -9.25
CA SER A 48 13.62 -6.16 -9.73
C SER A 48 14.96 -5.48 -9.50
N ALA A 49 15.06 -4.17 -9.77
CA ALA A 49 16.27 -3.38 -9.57
C ALA A 49 16.68 -3.30 -8.09
N LEU A 50 15.73 -3.07 -7.18
CA LEU A 50 15.95 -3.10 -5.73
C LEU A 50 16.45 -4.47 -5.26
N ASN A 51 15.81 -5.55 -5.70
CA ASN A 51 16.21 -6.90 -5.34
C ASN A 51 17.61 -7.27 -5.84
N ARG A 52 18.03 -6.69 -6.97
CA ARG A 52 19.36 -6.88 -7.57
C ARG A 52 20.41 -5.91 -7.02
N GLY A 53 20.03 -4.97 -6.16
CA GLY A 53 20.91 -3.91 -5.66
C GLY A 53 21.32 -2.88 -6.72
N LEU A 54 20.62 -2.81 -7.85
CA LEU A 54 20.85 -1.80 -8.90
C LEU A 54 20.28 -0.43 -8.53
N VAL A 55 19.26 -0.45 -7.68
CA VAL A 55 18.71 0.74 -7.03
C VAL A 55 18.80 0.50 -5.53
N ILE A 56 19.22 1.52 -4.79
CA ILE A 56 19.24 1.50 -3.33
C ILE A 56 18.05 2.35 -2.86
N GLN A 57 17.33 1.85 -1.87
CA GLN A 57 16.25 2.60 -1.25
C GLN A 57 16.83 3.73 -0.39
N GLU A 58 16.43 4.96 -0.69
CA GLU A 58 16.87 6.13 0.07
C GLU A 58 15.81 6.56 1.10
N PRO A 59 16.20 7.30 2.15
CA PRO A 59 15.27 7.95 3.06
C PRO A 59 14.37 8.97 2.35
N CYS A 60 13.32 9.40 3.03
CA CYS A 60 12.45 10.44 2.52
C CYS A 60 13.23 11.74 2.24
N GLU A 61 13.17 12.24 1.01
CA GLU A 61 13.90 13.46 0.57
C GLU A 61 13.51 14.72 1.36
N VAL A 62 12.30 14.76 1.94
CA VAL A 62 11.78 15.94 2.65
C VAL A 62 12.13 15.94 4.14
N CYS A 63 12.14 14.78 4.80
CA CYS A 63 12.31 14.71 6.25
C CYS A 63 13.25 13.61 6.76
N GLY A 64 13.96 12.91 5.88
CA GLY A 64 14.93 11.88 6.24
C GLY A 64 14.33 10.62 6.90
N ALA A 65 13.01 10.45 6.90
CA ALA A 65 12.39 9.24 7.45
C ALA A 65 12.80 8.02 6.64
N LEU A 66 13.36 7.00 7.32
CA LEU A 66 13.89 5.79 6.69
C LEU A 66 12.80 4.93 6.03
N VAL A 67 11.56 5.02 6.53
CA VAL A 67 10.41 4.35 5.92
C VAL A 67 9.88 5.23 4.78
N ALA A 68 10.44 5.04 3.60
CA ALA A 68 10.09 5.75 2.37
C ALA A 68 9.51 4.82 1.30
N GLU A 69 8.60 5.35 0.50
CA GLU A 69 8.01 4.71 -0.67
C GLU A 69 8.56 5.39 -1.92
N ALA A 70 8.74 4.61 -2.99
CA ALA A 70 9.14 5.15 -4.28
C ALA A 70 7.96 5.87 -4.95
N HIS A 71 8.21 7.11 -5.33
CA HIS A 71 7.34 7.93 -6.16
C HIS A 71 7.90 7.96 -7.57
N HIS A 72 7.08 7.62 -8.56
CA HIS A 72 7.46 7.65 -9.97
C HIS A 72 7.02 8.98 -10.58
N PRO A 73 7.93 9.96 -10.80
CA PRO A 73 7.62 11.18 -11.53
C PRO A 73 7.45 10.91 -13.03
N ASP A 74 8.17 9.92 -13.55
CA ASP A 74 8.12 9.47 -14.93
C ASP A 74 8.11 7.93 -14.96
N TYR A 75 7.05 7.35 -15.54
CA TYR A 75 6.89 5.90 -15.64
C TYR A 75 7.73 5.27 -16.78
N ASP A 76 8.26 6.06 -17.72
CA ASP A 76 9.21 5.59 -18.74
C ASP A 76 10.62 5.34 -18.18
N ARG A 77 10.91 5.92 -17.01
CA ARG A 77 12.19 5.81 -16.31
C ARG A 77 11.98 5.09 -14.96
N PRO A 78 11.75 3.77 -14.95
CA PRO A 78 11.24 3.07 -13.76
C PRO A 78 12.21 3.02 -12.58
N MET A 79 13.52 3.20 -12.81
CA MET A 79 14.54 3.26 -11.76
C MET A 79 14.79 4.70 -11.27
N ASP A 80 14.28 5.70 -11.99
CA ASP A 80 14.41 7.11 -11.65
C ASP A 80 13.22 7.52 -10.77
N VAL A 81 13.32 7.16 -9.49
CA VAL A 81 12.28 7.38 -8.50
C VAL A 81 12.74 8.35 -7.42
N ARG A 82 11.77 9.05 -6.87
CA ARG A 82 11.96 9.89 -5.69
C ARG A 82 11.49 9.16 -4.45
N TRP A 83 12.14 9.39 -3.32
CA TRP A 83 11.82 8.67 -2.09
C TRP A 83 11.04 9.55 -1.13
N PHE A 84 9.81 9.14 -0.79
CA PHE A 84 8.96 9.89 0.14
C PHE A 84 8.35 8.98 1.20
N CYS A 85 8.37 9.41 2.45
CA CYS A 85 7.54 8.78 3.46
C CYS A 85 6.05 8.96 3.11
N ARG A 86 5.19 8.08 3.60
CA ARG A 86 3.75 8.08 3.30
C ARG A 86 3.07 9.46 3.41
N ARG A 87 3.51 10.31 4.35
CA ARG A 87 2.99 11.67 4.52
C ARG A 87 3.33 12.56 3.32
N HIS A 88 4.61 12.65 2.97
CA HIS A 88 5.08 13.47 1.85
C HIS A 88 4.66 12.89 0.50
N HIS A 89 4.56 11.57 0.38
CA HIS A 89 4.08 10.92 -0.83
C HIS A 89 2.65 11.34 -1.17
N LYS A 90 1.76 11.39 -0.17
CA LYS A 90 0.39 11.88 -0.34
C LYS A 90 0.32 13.38 -0.63
N GLN A 91 1.20 14.18 -0.02
CA GLN A 91 1.27 15.62 -0.30
C GLN A 91 1.68 15.85 -1.75
N GLU A 92 2.66 15.10 -2.26
CA GLU A 92 3.10 15.21 -3.64
C GLU A 92 2.01 14.79 -4.63
N HIS A 93 1.31 13.68 -4.39
CA HIS A 93 0.14 13.32 -5.20
C HIS A 93 -0.96 14.39 -5.16
N ARG A 94 -1.15 15.07 -4.03
CA ARG A 94 -2.11 16.19 -3.95
C ARG A 94 -1.63 17.37 -4.80
N ARG A 95 -0.35 17.74 -4.70
CA ARG A 95 0.26 18.81 -5.50
C ARG A 95 0.07 18.55 -7.00
N LEU A 96 0.45 17.36 -7.47
CA LEU A 96 0.34 16.97 -8.87
C LEU A 96 -1.13 16.91 -9.36
N LYS A 97 -2.05 16.38 -8.54
CA LYS A 97 -3.48 16.39 -8.90
C LYS A 97 -4.05 17.80 -9.00
N CYS A 98 -3.60 18.73 -8.15
CA CYS A 98 -4.01 20.13 -8.23
C CYS A 98 -3.41 20.84 -9.45
N GLU A 99 -2.19 20.50 -9.85
CA GLU A 99 -1.57 21.04 -11.06
C GLU A 99 -2.29 20.55 -12.33
N ALA A 100 -2.69 19.28 -12.39
CA ALA A 100 -3.44 18.72 -13.52
C ALA A 100 -4.88 19.23 -13.67
N ILE A 101 -5.41 19.97 -12.68
CA ILE A 101 -6.74 20.60 -12.73
C ILE A 101 -6.66 22.08 -13.12
N ASN A 102 -5.49 22.70 -12.97
CA ASN A 102 -5.27 24.14 -13.14
C ASN A 102 -4.52 24.50 -14.43
N GLY A 103 -4.28 23.53 -15.33
CA GLY A 103 -3.73 23.73 -16.68
C GLY A 103 -4.65 23.14 -17.72
#